data_AF-A0A3D2RA74-F1
#
_entry.id   AF-A0A3D2RA74-F1
#
_cell.length_a   1.000
_cell.length_b   1.000
_cell.length_c   1.000
_cell.angle_alpha   90.00
_cell.angle_beta   90.00
_cell.angle_gamma   90.00
#
_symmetry.space_group_name_H-M   'P 1'
#
loop_
_entity.id
_entity.type
_entity.pdbx_description
1 polymer ?
#
loop_
_entity_poly.entity_id
_entity_poly.type
_entity_poly.pdbx_seq_one_letter_code
_entity_poly.pdbx_strand_id
1 'polypeptide(L)'
;MMRRTLAIIILLIGFSGCQYFAPEESQKKPLARVNQSYLYLEDIRDLLGANTSAQDSALIIQNQINKWATQQLLIDQAKINLSLDLQADLDELIQQYRTDLYTESYKGKIVSAQLDSVISPQEMQNYYELNRENFKLNEALVQCR
;
A
#
# COMPACT_ATOMS: atom_id res chain seq x y z
N MET A 1 16.46 -61.16 -3.04
CA MET A 1 17.42 -60.03 -3.09
C MET A 1 16.98 -58.94 -4.09
N MET A 2 16.67 -59.28 -5.35
CA MET A 2 16.28 -58.32 -6.41
C MET A 2 15.08 -57.39 -6.13
N ARG A 3 14.08 -57.84 -5.36
CA ARG A 3 12.90 -56.99 -5.02
C ARG A 3 13.23 -55.85 -4.04
N ARG A 4 14.19 -56.07 -3.12
CA ARG A 4 14.63 -55.04 -2.16
C ARG A 4 15.53 -54.00 -2.83
N THR A 5 16.39 -54.43 -3.75
CA THR A 5 17.23 -53.52 -4.53
C THR A 5 16.40 -52.65 -5.48
N LEU A 6 15.35 -53.19 -6.10
CA LEU A 6 14.42 -52.39 -6.93
C LEU A 6 13.71 -51.30 -6.12
N ALA A 7 13.26 -51.62 -4.89
CA ALA A 7 12.60 -50.66 -4.02
C ALA A 7 13.54 -49.52 -3.59
N ILE A 8 14.82 -49.82 -3.34
CA ILE A 8 15.83 -48.82 -2.99
C ILE A 8 16.13 -47.89 -4.18
N ILE A 9 16.17 -48.43 -5.39
CA ILE A 9 16.41 -47.62 -6.61
C ILE A 9 15.22 -46.70 -6.89
N ILE A 10 13.98 -47.18 -6.72
CA ILE A 10 12.76 -46.35 -6.88
C ILE A 10 12.70 -45.25 -5.81
N LEU A 11 13.12 -45.54 -4.58
CA LEU A 11 13.21 -44.55 -3.50
C LEU A 11 14.25 -43.46 -3.82
N LEU A 12 15.41 -43.83 -4.37
CA LEU A 12 16.46 -42.88 -4.74
C LEU A 12 16.06 -41.95 -5.90
N ILE A 13 15.30 -42.46 -6.86
CA ILE A 13 14.79 -41.65 -7.99
C ILE A 13 13.74 -40.64 -7.50
N GLY A 14 12.94 -41.00 -6.49
CA GLY A 14 11.95 -40.09 -5.88
C GLY A 14 12.54 -38.86 -5.19
N PHE A 15 13.76 -38.95 -4.65
CA PHE A 15 14.43 -37.83 -3.97
C PHE A 15 15.12 -36.85 -4.94
N SER A 16 15.21 -37.17 -6.23
CA SER A 16 15.93 -36.36 -7.22
C SER A 16 15.04 -35.30 -7.91
N GLY A 17 13.74 -35.24 -7.59
CA GLY A 17 12.75 -34.46 -8.33
C GLY A 17 12.48 -33.02 -7.84
N CYS A 18 13.08 -32.57 -6.74
CA CYS A 18 12.66 -31.30 -6.10
C CYS A 18 13.24 -30.02 -6.71
N GLN A 19 14.08 -30.09 -7.75
CA GLN A 19 14.73 -28.88 -8.30
C GLN A 19 14.27 -28.49 -9.71
N TYR A 20 13.37 -29.25 -10.34
CA TYR A 20 12.96 -29.02 -11.73
C TYR A 20 11.62 -28.28 -11.88
N PHE A 21 10.83 -28.18 -10.81
CA PHE A 21 9.57 -27.43 -10.79
C PHE A 21 9.73 -26.03 -10.17
N ALA A 22 10.82 -25.34 -10.50
CA ALA A 22 10.81 -23.89 -10.34
C ALA A 22 9.80 -23.35 -11.37
N PRO A 23 8.72 -22.67 -10.97
CA PRO A 23 7.87 -21.97 -11.92
C PRO A 23 8.79 -21.05 -12.73
N GLU A 24 8.53 -20.87 -14.03
CA GLU A 24 9.08 -19.72 -14.75
C GLU A 24 8.64 -18.48 -13.99
N GLU A 25 9.52 -17.99 -13.09
CA GLU A 25 9.39 -16.66 -12.53
C GLU A 25 9.34 -15.75 -13.74
N SER A 26 8.16 -15.17 -13.99
CA SER A 26 8.01 -13.99 -14.81
C SER A 26 9.22 -13.12 -14.56
N GLN A 27 9.93 -12.70 -15.62
CA GLN A 27 11.22 -12.02 -15.64
C GLN A 27 11.25 -10.65 -14.90
N LYS A 28 10.66 -10.56 -13.72
CA LYS A 28 10.72 -9.42 -12.82
C LYS A 28 12.10 -9.42 -12.21
N LYS A 29 13.01 -8.67 -12.83
CA LYS A 29 14.36 -8.50 -12.32
C LYS A 29 14.27 -7.66 -11.03
N PRO A 30 14.64 -8.22 -9.87
CA PRO A 30 14.67 -7.44 -8.65
C PRO A 30 15.78 -6.39 -8.76
N LEU A 31 15.49 -5.19 -8.28
CA LEU A 31 16.41 -4.06 -8.25
C LEU A 31 17.30 -4.10 -7.00
N ALA A 32 16.74 -4.54 -5.88
CA ALA A 32 17.46 -4.73 -4.63
C ALA A 32 16.82 -5.86 -3.79
N ARG A 33 17.58 -6.40 -2.84
CA ARG A 33 17.13 -7.45 -1.92
C ARG A 33 17.68 -7.20 -0.53
N VAL A 34 16.84 -7.35 0.50
CA VAL A 34 17.22 -7.41 1.92
C VAL A 34 16.60 -8.68 2.50
N ASN A 35 17.42 -9.63 2.93
CA ASN A 35 16.97 -10.92 3.46
C ASN A 35 16.01 -11.67 2.51
N GLN A 36 14.72 -11.74 2.84
CA GLN A 36 13.66 -12.37 2.03
C GLN A 36 12.79 -11.33 1.29
N SER A 37 13.03 -10.04 1.50
CA SER A 37 12.33 -8.95 0.85
C SER A 37 13.04 -8.53 -0.44
N TYR A 38 12.26 -8.29 -1.50
CA TYR A 38 12.74 -7.87 -2.81
C TYR A 38 12.06 -6.56 -3.19
N LEU A 39 12.83 -5.65 -3.79
CA LEU A 39 12.34 -4.41 -4.38
C LEU A 39 12.36 -4.53 -5.90
N TYR A 40 11.25 -4.24 -6.55
CA TYR A 40 11.13 -4.31 -8.01
C TYR A 40 11.10 -2.92 -8.64
N LEU A 41 11.45 -2.85 -9.92
CA LEU A 41 11.41 -1.59 -10.67
C LEU A 41 9.98 -1.01 -10.74
N GLU A 42 8.97 -1.87 -10.80
CA GLU A 42 7.55 -1.46 -10.80
C GLU A 42 7.15 -0.71 -9.53
N ASP A 43 7.70 -1.06 -8.37
CA ASP A 43 7.39 -0.43 -7.07
C ASP A 43 7.87 1.02 -6.98
N ILE A 44 8.81 1.41 -7.83
CA ILE A 44 9.45 2.74 -7.82
C ILE A 44 9.21 3.51 -9.12
N ARG A 45 8.56 2.89 -10.12
CA ARG A 45 8.40 3.51 -11.45
C ARG A 45 7.58 4.78 -11.39
N ASP A 46 6.57 4.81 -10.53
CA ASP A 46 5.68 5.96 -10.37
C ASP A 46 6.37 7.18 -9.72
N LEU A 47 7.58 6.98 -9.15
CA LEU A 47 8.41 8.06 -8.62
C LEU A 47 9.21 8.80 -9.71
N LEU A 48 9.33 8.22 -10.92
CA LEU A 48 10.06 8.80 -12.02
C LEU A 48 9.12 9.69 -12.85
N GLY A 49 9.37 10.99 -12.85
CA GLY A 49 8.63 11.95 -13.68
C GLY A 49 8.97 11.80 -15.17
N ALA A 50 8.04 12.16 -16.05
CA ALA A 50 8.23 12.05 -17.50
C ALA A 50 9.42 12.88 -18.05
N ASN A 51 9.93 13.85 -17.28
CA ASN A 51 11.00 14.78 -17.68
C ASN A 51 12.32 14.56 -16.92
N THR A 52 12.53 13.42 -16.26
CA THR A 52 13.75 13.18 -15.49
C THR A 52 14.91 12.77 -16.40
N SER A 53 16.09 13.40 -16.24
CA SER A 53 17.30 13.00 -16.97
C SER A 53 17.77 11.60 -16.55
N ALA A 54 18.61 10.94 -17.36
CA ALA A 54 19.13 9.62 -17.02
C ALA A 54 19.96 9.64 -15.72
N GLN A 55 20.75 10.71 -15.52
CA GLN A 55 21.58 10.92 -14.35
C GLN A 55 20.73 11.15 -13.10
N ASP A 56 19.72 12.02 -13.20
CA ASP A 56 18.82 12.32 -12.07
C ASP A 56 17.98 11.10 -11.71
N SER A 57 17.53 10.34 -12.72
CA SER A 57 16.79 9.09 -12.51
C SER A 57 17.61 8.07 -11.75
N ALA A 58 18.89 7.89 -12.10
CA ALA A 58 19.79 6.97 -11.39
C ALA A 58 19.99 7.38 -9.93
N LEU A 59 20.14 8.68 -9.65
CA LEU A 59 20.27 9.19 -8.29
C LEU A 59 18.99 8.99 -7.45
N ILE A 60 17.83 9.30 -8.03
CA ILE A 60 16.52 9.10 -7.39
C ILE A 60 16.32 7.62 -7.04
N ILE A 61 16.57 6.73 -8.00
CA ILE A 61 16.45 5.29 -7.81
C ILE A 61 17.40 4.81 -6.70
N GLN A 62 18.66 5.23 -6.72
CA GLN A 62 19.63 4.83 -5.70
C GLN A 62 19.21 5.29 -4.30
N ASN A 63 18.73 6.52 -4.17
CA ASN A 63 18.23 7.05 -2.90
C ASN A 63 17.00 6.27 -2.41
N GLN A 64 16.10 5.90 -3.31
CA GLN A 64 14.92 5.11 -2.97
C GLN A 64 15.29 3.69 -2.53
N ILE A 65 16.24 3.04 -3.22
CA ILE A 65 16.80 1.75 -2.82
C ILE A 65 17.40 1.83 -1.41
N ASN A 66 18.24 2.84 -1.15
CA ASN A 66 18.90 3.00 0.15
C ASN A 66 17.89 3.22 1.27
N LYS A 67 16.88 4.08 1.04
CA LYS A 67 15.80 4.35 2.01
C LYS A 67 15.02 3.08 2.30
N TRP A 68 14.58 2.37 1.26
CA TRP A 68 13.84 1.12 1.39
C TRP A 68 14.65 0.07 2.16
N ALA A 69 15.91 -0.15 1.78
CA ALA A 69 16.78 -1.13 2.43
C ALA A 69 17.02 -0.79 3.90
N THR A 70 17.26 0.48 4.21
CA THR A 70 17.40 0.97 5.60
C THR A 70 16.15 0.66 6.41
N GLN A 71 14.96 0.93 5.86
CA GLN A 71 13.70 0.62 6.54
C GLN A 71 13.53 -0.88 6.78
N GLN A 72 13.85 -1.73 5.80
CA GLN A 72 13.78 -3.19 5.98
C GLN A 72 14.70 -3.67 7.11
N LEU A 73 15.95 -3.21 7.12
CA LEU A 73 16.91 -3.56 8.15
C LEU A 73 16.44 -3.11 9.54
N LEU A 74 15.89 -1.89 9.66
CA LEU A 74 15.35 -1.38 10.92
C LEU A 74 14.16 -2.20 11.41
N ILE A 75 13.24 -2.58 10.52
CA ILE A 75 12.09 -3.43 10.87
C ILE A 75 12.55 -4.82 11.28
N ASP A 76 13.51 -5.41 10.58
CA ASP A 76 14.07 -6.71 10.94
C ASP A 76 14.72 -6.68 12.33
N GLN A 77 15.48 -5.63 12.62
CA GLN A 77 16.05 -5.42 13.95
C GLN A 77 14.97 -5.15 15.01
N ALA A 78 13.91 -4.39 14.69
CA ALA A 78 12.83 -4.13 15.63
C ALA A 78 12.12 -5.42 16.04
N LYS A 79 11.83 -6.33 15.09
CA LYS A 79 11.20 -7.63 15.39
C LYS A 79 12.03 -8.51 16.33
N ILE A 80 13.34 -8.41 16.24
CA ILE A 80 14.27 -9.18 17.08
C ILE A 80 14.41 -8.55 18.47
N ASN A 81 14.44 -7.21 18.54
CA ASN A 81 14.86 -6.49 19.75
C ASN A 81 13.70 -5.93 20.60
N LEU A 82 12.49 -5.77 20.04
CA LEU A 82 11.33 -5.29 20.81
C LEU A 82 10.70 -6.42 21.65
N SER A 83 10.18 -6.09 22.83
CA SER A 83 9.48 -7.06 23.68
C SER A 83 8.21 -7.58 23.01
N LEU A 84 7.80 -8.81 23.36
CA LEU A 84 6.60 -9.43 22.79
C LEU A 84 5.33 -8.62 23.11
N ASP A 85 5.22 -8.06 24.32
CA ASP A 85 4.07 -7.24 24.72
C ASP A 85 3.96 -5.99 23.85
N LEU A 86 5.08 -5.28 23.61
CA LEU A 86 5.08 -4.10 22.76
C LEU A 86 4.79 -4.45 21.29
N GLN A 87 5.27 -5.60 20.81
CA GLN A 87 4.92 -6.07 19.47
C GLN A 87 3.42 -6.34 19.36
N ALA A 88 2.81 -6.96 20.37
CA ALA A 88 1.37 -7.21 20.41
C ALA A 88 0.55 -5.91 20.43
N ASP A 89 0.96 -4.92 21.23
CA ASP A 89 0.31 -3.61 21.27
C ASP A 89 0.36 -2.90 19.90
N LEU A 90 1.51 -2.95 19.22
CA LEU A 90 1.66 -2.41 17.87
C LEU A 90 0.80 -3.14 16.85
N ASP A 91 0.73 -4.47 16.93
CA ASP A 91 -0.10 -5.28 16.04
C ASP A 91 -1.60 -4.97 16.23
N GLU A 92 -2.06 -4.75 17.46
CA GLU A 92 -3.43 -4.31 17.75
C GLU A 92 -3.73 -2.96 17.09
N LEU A 93 -2.82 -1.98 17.25
CA LEU A 93 -2.95 -0.67 16.60
C LEU A 93 -3.00 -0.78 15.07
N ILE A 94 -2.19 -1.66 14.48
CA ILE A 94 -2.21 -1.91 13.03
C ILE A 94 -3.55 -2.51 12.60
N GLN A 95 -4.13 -3.45 13.35
CA GLN A 95 -5.44 -4.01 13.02
C GLN A 95 -6.57 -2.99 13.15
N GLN A 96 -6.52 -2.13 14.16
CA GLN A 96 -7.48 -1.05 14.31
C GLN A 96 -7.39 -0.09 13.13
N TYR A 97 -6.18 0.37 12.80
CA TYR A 97 -5.98 1.28 11.66
C TYR A 97 -6.42 0.67 10.34
N ARG A 98 -6.17 -0.64 10.14
CA ARG A 98 -6.69 -1.37 8.99
C ARG A 98 -8.22 -1.32 8.95
N THR A 99 -8.88 -1.62 10.06
CA THR A 99 -10.34 -1.58 10.15
C THR A 99 -10.90 -0.21 9.79
N ASP A 100 -10.27 0.85 10.32
CA ASP A 100 -10.66 2.24 10.06
C ASP A 100 -10.51 2.59 8.57
N LEU A 101 -9.36 2.25 7.96
CA LEU A 101 -9.12 2.50 6.54
C LEU A 101 -10.16 1.86 5.63
N TYR A 102 -10.52 0.60 5.88
CA TYR A 102 -11.53 -0.11 5.09
C TYR A 102 -12.92 0.50 5.30
N THR A 103 -13.27 0.80 6.55
CA THR A 103 -14.58 1.34 6.91
C THR A 103 -14.79 2.71 6.28
N GLU A 104 -13.82 3.62 6.39
CA GLU A 104 -13.92 4.97 5.83
C GLU A 104 -13.88 4.95 4.30
N SER A 105 -13.05 4.11 3.70
CA SER A 105 -13.02 3.96 2.23
C SER A 105 -14.35 3.45 1.69
N TYR A 106 -14.97 2.49 2.39
CA TYR A 106 -16.27 1.95 1.99
C TYR A 106 -17.40 2.97 2.20
N LYS A 107 -17.43 3.67 3.33
CA LYS A 107 -18.37 4.78 3.56
C LYS A 107 -18.27 5.82 2.45
N GLY A 108 -17.06 6.27 2.11
CA GLY A 108 -16.84 7.22 1.02
C GLY A 108 -17.39 6.71 -0.31
N LYS A 109 -17.14 5.44 -0.65
CA LYS A 109 -17.68 4.82 -1.86
C LYS A 109 -19.22 4.80 -1.89
N ILE A 110 -19.85 4.48 -0.76
CA ILE A 110 -21.31 4.46 -0.65
C ILE A 110 -21.91 5.86 -0.77
N VAL A 111 -21.32 6.83 -0.08
CA VAL A 111 -21.72 8.25 -0.15
C VAL A 111 -21.64 8.75 -1.60
N SER A 112 -20.53 8.50 -2.30
CA SER A 112 -20.38 8.89 -3.71
C SER A 112 -21.33 8.17 -4.67
N ALA A 113 -21.79 6.96 -4.33
CA ALA A 113 -22.72 6.20 -5.17
C ALA A 113 -24.20 6.54 -4.91
N GLN A 114 -24.55 6.98 -3.69
CA GLN A 114 -25.93 7.24 -3.28
C GLN A 114 -26.33 8.71 -3.32
N LEU A 115 -25.37 9.64 -3.26
CA LEU A 115 -25.68 11.06 -3.40
C LEU A 115 -25.78 11.43 -4.88
N ASP A 116 -26.99 11.75 -5.34
CA ASP A 116 -27.15 12.55 -6.54
C ASP A 116 -26.55 13.93 -6.28
N SER A 117 -25.42 14.24 -6.92
CA SER A 117 -24.71 15.50 -6.74
C SER A 117 -25.32 16.65 -7.55
N VAL A 118 -26.35 16.39 -8.35
CA VAL A 118 -26.99 17.39 -9.20
C VAL A 118 -28.02 18.18 -8.40
N ILE A 119 -27.58 19.29 -7.82
CA ILE A 119 -28.48 20.24 -7.13
C ILE A 119 -29.06 21.20 -8.18
N SER A 120 -30.38 21.25 -8.31
CA SER A 120 -31.02 22.20 -9.23
C SER A 120 -30.97 23.64 -8.70
N PRO A 121 -30.95 24.66 -9.59
CA PRO A 121 -31.04 26.05 -9.17
C PRO A 121 -32.28 26.35 -8.31
N GLN A 122 -33.40 25.66 -8.57
CA GLN A 122 -34.65 25.83 -7.82
C GLN A 122 -34.52 25.31 -6.39
N GLU A 123 -33.90 24.13 -6.19
CA GLU A 123 -33.64 23.58 -4.85
C GLU A 123 -32.69 24.48 -4.06
N MET A 124 -31.68 25.04 -4.72
CA MET A 124 -30.75 25.98 -4.10
C MET A 124 -31.47 27.26 -3.63
N GLN A 125 -32.33 27.82 -4.47
CA GLN A 125 -33.14 29.00 -4.12
C GLN A 125 -34.12 28.69 -2.98
N ASN A 126 -34.82 27.56 -3.04
CA ASN A 126 -35.76 27.15 -2.00
C ASN A 126 -35.05 26.93 -0.66
N TYR A 127 -33.87 26.30 -0.67
CA TYR A 127 -33.06 26.09 0.53
C TYR A 127 -32.57 27.42 1.12
N TYR A 128 -32.10 28.34 0.28
CA TYR A 128 -31.69 29.68 0.71
C TYR A 128 -32.86 30.43 1.36
N GLU A 129 -34.04 30.42 0.73
CA GLU A 129 -35.21 31.12 1.26
C GLU A 129 -35.68 30.56 2.60
N LEU A 130 -35.67 29.23 2.76
CA LEU A 130 -36.06 28.53 3.99
C LEU A 130 -35.07 28.77 5.13
N ASN A 131 -33.78 28.93 4.81
CA ASN A 131 -32.68 29.06 5.77
C ASN A 131 -32.04 30.45 5.79
N ARG A 132 -32.76 31.49 5.34
CA ARG A 132 -32.22 32.85 5.16
C ARG A 132 -31.54 33.41 6.42
N GLU A 133 -32.03 33.03 7.59
CA GLU A 133 -31.46 33.43 8.88
C GLU A 133 -30.02 32.92 9.08
N ASN A 134 -29.65 31.77 8.50
CA ASN A 134 -28.31 31.19 8.59
C ASN A 134 -27.27 31.91 7.72
N PHE A 135 -27.73 32.76 6.78
CA PHE A 135 -26.86 33.48 5.84
C PHE A 135 -26.73 34.97 6.18
N LYS A 136 -27.27 35.40 7.33
CA LYS A 136 -27.08 36.78 7.82
C LYS A 136 -25.63 36.98 8.25
N LEU A 137 -25.09 38.16 7.94
CA LEU A 137 -23.79 38.55 8.46
C LEU A 137 -23.86 38.72 9.98
N ASN A 138 -22.83 38.26 10.68
CA ASN A 138 -22.70 38.43 12.13
C ASN A 138 -22.56 39.90 12.54
N GLU A 139 -22.23 40.78 11.59
CA GLU A 139 -21.98 42.19 11.82
C GLU A 139 -22.71 43.06 10.78
N ALA A 140 -23.10 44.27 11.20
CA ALA A 140 -23.73 45.23 10.31
C ALA A 140 -22.67 45.88 9.40
N LEU A 141 -22.89 45.81 8.09
CA LEU A 141 -22.03 46.49 7.12
C LEU A 141 -22.51 47.93 6.90
N VAL A 142 -21.57 48.88 6.97
CA VAL A 142 -21.82 50.30 6.65
C VAL A 142 -21.09 50.63 5.35
N GLN A 143 -21.83 51.05 4.33
CA GLN A 143 -21.24 51.52 3.08
C GLN A 143 -20.85 53.00 3.23
N CYS A 144 -19.54 53.27 3.32
CA CYS A 144 -19.04 54.64 3.28
C CYS A 144 -19.12 55.19 1.85
N ARG A 145 -19.62 56.42 1.70
CA ARG A 145 -19.63 57.20 0.46
C ARG A 145 -18.35 58.00 0.30
#